data_AF-A0A9D6NSP5-F1
#
_entry.id   AF-A0A9D6NSP5-F1
#
_cell.length_a   1.000
_cell.length_b   1.000
_cell.length_c   1.000
_cell.angle_alpha   90.00
_cell.angle_beta   90.00
_cell.angle_gamma   90.00
#
_symmetry.space_group_name_H-M   'P 1'
#
loop_
_entity.id
_entity.type
_entity.pdbx_description
1 polymer ?
#
loop_
_entity_poly.entity_id
_entity_poly.type
_entity_poly.pdbx_seq_one_letter_code
_entity_poly.pdbx_strand_id
1 'polypeptide(L)' 'MTQNDVLLDVKGLKTYFYTDDGVVKAVDGVDFHIKKGETLGMVGESGCGK' A
#
# COMPACT_ATOMS: atom_id res chain seq x y z
N MET A 1 7.41 29.12 -0.90
CA MET A 1 6.40 28.07 -1.12
C MET A 1 7.12 26.83 -1.66
N THR A 2 7.87 26.12 -0.84
CA THR A 2 8.58 24.92 -1.29
C THR A 2 8.88 24.06 -0.07
N GLN A 3 7.95 23.19 0.29
CA GLN A 3 8.28 22.02 1.09
C GLN A 3 7.31 20.93 0.70
N ASN A 4 7.86 19.81 0.24
CA ASN A 4 7.11 18.69 -0.28
C ASN A 4 6.28 18.12 0.88
N ASP A 5 4.99 18.45 0.94
CA ASP A 5 4.08 18.09 2.06
C ASP A 5 3.73 16.60 2.11
N VAL A 6 4.47 15.75 1.38
CA VAL A 6 4.34 14.30 1.43
C VAL A 6 4.83 13.81 2.79
N LEU A 7 3.91 13.23 3.57
CA LEU A 7 4.18 12.65 4.89
C LEU A 7 4.60 11.18 4.76
N LEU A 8 3.98 10.45 3.84
CA LEU A 8 4.30 9.06 3.53
C LEU A 8 4.47 8.93 2.02
N ASP A 9 5.59 8.34 1.58
CA ASP A 9 5.81 7.95 0.19
C ASP A 9 6.18 6.47 0.15
N VAL A 10 5.32 5.65 -0.42
CA VAL A 10 5.49 4.20 -0.56
C VAL A 10 5.71 3.90 -2.02
N LYS A 11 6.79 3.17 -2.31
CA LYS A 11 7.16 2.71 -3.65
C LYS A 11 7.34 1.20 -3.66
N GLY A 12 6.74 0.52 -4.62
CA GLY A 12 6.92 -0.89 -4.92
C GLY A 12 6.57 -1.82 -3.77
N LEU A 13 5.57 -1.47 -2.95
CA LEU A 13 5.20 -2.27 -1.77
C LEU A 13 4.81 -3.68 -2.20
N LYS A 14 5.48 -4.68 -1.62
CA LYS A 14 5.26 -6.09 -1.89
C LYS A 14 5.16 -6.85 -0.58
N THR A 15 4.07 -7.59 -0.42
CA THR A 15 3.81 -8.43 0.75
C THR A 15 3.30 -9.77 0.24
N TYR A 16 4.13 -10.80 0.34
CA TYR A 16 3.82 -12.15 -0.12
C TYR A 16 3.77 -13.12 1.06
N PHE A 17 2.74 -13.96 1.09
CA PHE A 17 2.59 -15.04 2.05
C PHE A 17 2.89 -16.36 1.37
N TYR A 18 3.68 -17.20 2.03
CA TYR A 18 4.06 -18.52 1.54
C TYR A 18 3.25 -19.54 2.35
N THR A 19 2.35 -20.24 1.68
CA THR A 19 1.53 -21.30 2.26
C THR A 19 1.86 -22.63 1.57
N ASP A 20 1.40 -23.74 2.13
CA ASP A 20 1.57 -25.06 1.52
C ASP A 20 0.87 -25.14 0.14
N ASP A 21 -0.17 -24.33 -0.07
CA ASP A 21 -0.93 -24.22 -1.32
C ASP A 21 -0.29 -23.25 -2.35
N GLY A 22 0.81 -22.58 -1.99
CA GLY A 22 1.56 -21.69 -2.89
C GLY A 22 1.81 -20.30 -2.33
N VAL A 23 2.14 -19.37 -3.22
CA VAL A 23 2.47 -17.98 -2.84
C VAL A 23 1.26 -17.07 -3.06
N VAL A 24 0.73 -16.50 -1.98
CA VAL A 24 -0.31 -15.47 -2.03
C VAL A 24 0.35 -14.09 -2.04
N LYS A 25 0.21 -13.38 -3.16
CA LYS A 25 0.71 -12.02 -3.32
C LYS A 25 -0.33 -11.01 -2.81
N ALA A 26 -0.38 -10.78 -1.50
CA ALA A 26 -1.37 -9.88 -0.90
C ALA A 26 -1.20 -8.43 -1.36
N VAL A 27 0.04 -7.97 -1.54
CA VAL A 27 0.36 -6.68 -2.18
C VAL A 27 1.47 -6.94 -3.19
N ASP A 28 1.32 -6.49 -4.44
CA ASP A 28 2.31 -6.71 -5.50
C ASP A 28 2.69 -5.43 -6.26
N GLY A 29 3.64 -4.67 -5.70
CA GLY A 29 4.25 -3.52 -6.37
C GLY A 29 3.39 -2.26 -6.32
N VAL A 30 2.75 -1.98 -5.18
CA VAL A 30 1.88 -0.81 -5.02
C VAL A 30 2.68 0.45 -4.69
N ASP A 31 2.37 1.54 -5.39
CA ASP A 31 2.89 2.87 -5.15
C ASP A 31 1.78 3.78 -4.62
N PHE A 32 2.01 4.48 -3.51
CA PHE A 32 1.10 5.53 -3.03
C PHE A 32 1.82 6.54 -2.15
N HIS A 33 1.22 7.71 -1.97
CA HIS A 33 1.70 8.71 -1.03
C HIS A 33 0.54 9.29 -0.24
N ILE A 34 0.84 9.82 0.95
CA ILE A 34 -0.11 10.54 1.79
C ILE A 34 0.53 11.86 2.17
N LYS A 35 -0.18 12.97 1.96
CA LYS A 35 0.26 14.30 2.38
C LYS A 35 -0.08 14.58 3.83
N LYS A 36 0.62 15.53 4.44
CA LYS A 36 0.31 15.97 5.81
C LYS A 36 -1.12 16.52 5.86
N GLY A 37 -1.95 15.95 6.72
CA GLY A 37 -3.36 16.34 6.88
C GLY A 37 -4.33 15.71 5.86
N GLU A 38 -3.85 14.84 4.98
CA GLU A 38 -4.69 14.06 4.06
C GLU A 38 -5.24 12.81 4.77
N THR A 39 -6.52 12.50 4.54
CA THR A 39 -7.15 11.25 4.97
C THR A 39 -7.23 10.30 3.79
N LEU A 40 -6.51 9.17 3.86
CA LEU A 40 -6.60 8.09 2.87
C LEU A 40 -7.61 7.04 3.33
N GLY A 41 -8.61 6.76 2.51
CA GLY A 41 -9.55 5.65 2.70
C GLY A 41 -9.22 4.50 1.74
N MET A 42 -9.13 3.28 2.26
CA MET A 42 -8.86 2.08 1.47
C MET A 42 -10.05 1.11 1.57
N VAL A 43 -10.62 0.74 0.42
CA VAL A 43 -11.87 -0.04 0.31
C VAL A 43 -11.69 -1.22 -0.64
N GLY A 44 -12.49 -2.28 -0.44
CA GLY A 44 -12.38 -3.51 -1.23
C GLY A 44 -12.86 -4.75 -0.47
N GLU A 45 -12.97 -5.87 -1.19
CA GLU A 45 -13.51 -7.13 -0.69
C GLU A 45 -12.60 -7.83 0.34
N SER A 46 -13.10 -8.86 1.01
CA SER A 46 -12.29 -9.66 1.94
C SER A 46 -11.08 -10.28 1.23
N GLY A 47 -9.89 -10.16 1.82
CA GLY A 47 -8.66 -10.75 1.28
C GLY A 47 -7.97 -9.95 0.15
N CYS A 48 -8.44 -8.76 -0.23
CA CYS A 48 -7.87 -8.00 -1.36
C CYS A 48 -6.59 -7.20 -1.06
N GLY A 49 -6.00 -7.34 0.13
CA GLY A 49 -4.72 -6.67 0.45
C GLY A 49 -4.81 -5.21 0.86
N LYS A 50 -5.94 -4.81 1.46
CA LYS A 50 -6.05 -3.56 2.25
C LYS A 50 -5.32 -3.73 3.57
#